data_AF-A0A953ZBE0-F1
#
_entry.id   AF-A0A953ZBE0-F1
#
_cell.length_a   1.000
_cell.length_b   1.000
_cell.length_c   1.000
_cell.angle_alpha   90.00
_cell.angle_beta   90.00
_cell.angle_gamma   90.00
#
_symmetry.space_group_name_H-M   'P 1'
#
loop_
_entity.id
_entity.type
_entity.pdbx_description
1 polymer ?
#
loop_
_entity_poly.entity_id
_entity_poly.type
_entity_poly.pdbx_seq_one_letter_code
_entity_poly.pdbx_strand_id
1 'polypeptide(L)'
;MTDSLSMLATCTAVSGIVSVVDGNVAGWSDVLSALDFHGWALRLRCETWFRSGHLGVVADPLPLTPALSRLAAMACMPHQCAPESVDWLRRAVASELAIDAEYLQESVFEPFVLGCIDRAQGSGLVVSGFKGVYSDVLQAWDDDARLAKALLNVCDYHCSNISDNRRGRYAEFTKPPFDLLPCELMLVNRLRKDTGRAPLEFSHPLTDTLGPIPGDASPQSHPVLGELRAAWERFWS
;
A
#
# COMPACT_ATOMS: atom_id res chain seq x y z
N MET A 1 1.40 -3.36 -20.70
CA MET A 1 1.70 -4.49 -19.78
C MET A 1 1.30 -4.16 -18.34
N THR A 2 1.72 -3.01 -17.80
CA THR A 2 1.30 -2.52 -16.47
C THR A 2 -0.22 -2.43 -16.31
N ASP A 3 -0.92 -2.02 -17.37
CA ASP A 3 -2.38 -1.89 -17.35
C ASP A 3 -3.08 -3.25 -17.33
N SER A 4 -2.56 -4.23 -18.07
CA SER A 4 -3.05 -5.61 -18.06
C SER A 4 -2.87 -6.26 -16.68
N LEU A 5 -1.70 -6.07 -16.05
CA LEU A 5 -1.46 -6.53 -14.68
C LEU A 5 -2.37 -5.84 -13.67
N SER A 6 -2.60 -4.53 -13.83
CA SER A 6 -3.53 -3.78 -12.96
C SER A 6 -4.97 -4.28 -13.11
N MET A 7 -5.38 -4.67 -14.32
CA MET A 7 -6.71 -5.26 -14.57
C MET A 7 -6.83 -6.65 -13.95
N LEU A 8 -5.83 -7.52 -14.13
CA LEU A 8 -5.77 -8.82 -13.46
C LEU A 8 -5.84 -8.66 -11.94
N ALA A 9 -5.02 -7.76 -11.37
CA ALA A 9 -5.05 -7.45 -9.95
C ALA A 9 -6.45 -7.05 -9.47
N THR A 10 -7.12 -6.18 -10.22
CA THR A 10 -8.48 -5.72 -9.88
C THR A 10 -9.48 -6.87 -9.90
N CYS A 11 -9.52 -7.66 -10.98
CA CYS A 11 -10.45 -8.78 -11.12
C CYS A 11 -10.23 -9.85 -10.05
N THR A 12 -8.96 -10.23 -9.82
CA THR A 12 -8.60 -11.24 -8.82
C THR A 12 -8.90 -10.73 -7.40
N ALA A 13 -8.60 -9.46 -7.09
CA ALA A 13 -8.91 -8.86 -5.80
C ALA A 13 -10.40 -8.87 -5.50
N VAL A 14 -11.23 -8.42 -6.46
CA VAL A 14 -12.70 -8.39 -6.29
C VAL A 14 -13.24 -9.80 -6.08
N SER A 15 -12.80 -10.77 -6.88
CA SER A 15 -13.20 -12.18 -6.72
C SER A 15 -12.84 -12.72 -5.33
N GLY A 16 -11.60 -12.48 -4.89
CA GLY A 16 -11.11 -12.93 -3.58
C GLY A 16 -11.86 -12.28 -2.42
N ILE A 17 -12.06 -10.96 -2.48
CA ILE A 17 -12.82 -10.20 -1.47
C ILE A 17 -14.24 -10.72 -1.34
N VAL A 18 -14.97 -10.88 -2.46
CA VAL A 18 -16.34 -11.41 -2.44
C VAL A 18 -16.36 -12.79 -1.80
N SER A 19 -15.43 -13.67 -2.18
CA SER A 19 -15.32 -15.00 -1.59
C SER A 19 -15.07 -14.96 -0.08
N VAL A 20 -14.20 -14.06 0.41
CA VAL A 20 -13.93 -13.93 1.86
C VAL A 20 -15.17 -13.42 2.59
N VAL A 21 -15.86 -12.42 2.05
CA VAL A 21 -17.10 -11.87 2.62
C VAL A 21 -18.21 -12.93 2.68
N ASP A 22 -18.28 -13.82 1.70
CA ASP A 22 -19.21 -14.96 1.67
C ASP A 22 -18.80 -16.10 2.65
N GLY A 23 -17.75 -15.90 3.45
CA GLY A 23 -17.27 -16.85 4.44
C GLY A 23 -16.32 -17.92 3.90
N ASN A 24 -15.92 -17.85 2.64
CA ASN A 24 -14.95 -18.76 2.04
C ASN A 24 -13.52 -18.22 2.20
N VAL A 25 -12.82 -18.73 3.22
CA VAL A 25 -11.43 -18.38 3.58
C VAL A 25 -10.44 -18.58 2.43
N ALA A 26 -10.70 -19.49 1.48
CA ALA A 26 -9.84 -19.69 0.32
C ALA A 26 -9.74 -18.45 -0.60
N GLY A 27 -10.68 -17.50 -0.48
CA GLY A 27 -10.64 -16.22 -1.21
C GLY A 27 -9.40 -15.38 -0.87
N TRP A 28 -8.78 -15.59 0.30
CA TRP A 28 -7.53 -14.91 0.65
C TRP A 28 -6.38 -15.24 -0.32
N SER A 29 -6.35 -16.44 -0.91
CA SER A 29 -5.34 -16.77 -1.92
C SER A 29 -5.46 -15.89 -3.16
N ASP A 30 -6.68 -15.56 -3.59
CA ASP A 30 -6.93 -14.63 -4.69
C ASP A 30 -6.53 -13.20 -4.30
N VAL A 31 -6.88 -12.75 -3.08
CA VAL A 31 -6.45 -11.43 -2.57
C VAL A 31 -4.93 -11.30 -2.59
N LEU A 32 -4.21 -12.33 -2.13
CA LEU A 32 -2.74 -12.36 -2.15
C LEU A 32 -2.17 -12.38 -3.58
N SER A 33 -2.77 -13.14 -4.50
CA SER A 33 -2.39 -13.11 -5.93
C SER A 33 -2.61 -11.72 -6.55
N ALA A 34 -3.66 -11.00 -6.15
CA ALA A 34 -3.87 -9.63 -6.59
C ALA A 34 -2.77 -8.68 -6.09
N LEU A 35 -2.28 -8.86 -4.86
CA LEU A 35 -1.13 -8.11 -4.35
C LEU A 35 0.15 -8.42 -5.15
N ASP A 36 0.35 -9.66 -5.58
CA ASP A 36 1.46 -10.01 -6.48
C ASP A 36 1.36 -9.29 -7.82
N PHE A 37 0.17 -9.24 -8.44
CA PHE A 37 -0.03 -8.50 -9.69
C PHE A 37 0.19 -7.00 -9.52
N HIS A 38 -0.32 -6.40 -8.43
CA HIS A 38 -0.05 -4.99 -8.11
C HIS A 38 1.43 -4.73 -7.89
N GLY A 39 2.11 -5.58 -7.12
CA GLY A 39 3.54 -5.49 -6.85
C GLY A 39 4.36 -5.49 -8.14
N TRP A 40 4.06 -6.42 -9.06
CA TRP A 40 4.72 -6.45 -10.36
C TRP A 40 4.40 -5.26 -11.26
N ALA A 41 3.14 -4.80 -11.29
CA ALA A 41 2.77 -3.61 -12.05
C ALA A 41 3.52 -2.36 -11.55
N LEU A 42 3.64 -2.21 -10.23
CA LEU A 42 4.38 -1.13 -9.59
C LEU A 42 5.88 -1.24 -9.85
N ARG A 43 6.45 -2.45 -9.75
CA ARG A 43 7.87 -2.72 -10.06
C ARG A 43 8.22 -2.28 -11.47
N LEU A 44 7.46 -2.77 -12.46
CA LEU A 44 7.68 -2.41 -13.87
C LEU A 44 7.58 -0.89 -14.07
N ARG A 45 6.58 -0.24 -13.47
CA ARG A 45 6.38 1.20 -13.62
C ARG A 45 7.50 2.02 -12.98
N CYS A 46 7.86 1.72 -11.74
CA CYS A 46 8.90 2.45 -11.00
C CYS A 46 10.27 2.25 -11.64
N GLU A 47 10.64 1.01 -11.97
CA GLU A 47 11.93 0.73 -12.60
C GLU A 47 12.02 1.32 -14.00
N THR A 48 10.93 1.29 -14.77
CA THR A 48 10.89 2.00 -16.05
C THR A 48 11.15 3.48 -15.82
N TRP A 49 10.39 4.15 -14.94
CA TRP A 49 10.55 5.58 -14.66
C TRP A 49 11.98 5.95 -14.23
N PHE A 50 12.48 5.29 -13.18
CA PHE A 50 13.78 5.65 -12.60
C PHE A 50 14.97 5.29 -13.49
N ARG A 51 14.86 4.28 -14.35
CA ARG A 51 15.94 3.90 -15.27
C ARG A 51 15.84 4.60 -16.62
N SER A 52 14.64 4.88 -17.13
CA SER A 52 14.45 5.56 -18.42
C SER A 52 14.93 7.01 -18.38
N GLY A 53 14.77 7.69 -17.23
CA GLY A 53 15.30 9.04 -17.01
C GLY A 53 16.83 9.12 -17.08
N HIS A 54 17.54 8.03 -16.76
CA HIS A 54 19.01 7.95 -16.91
C HIS A 54 19.47 7.60 -18.33
N LEU A 55 18.61 6.95 -19.12
CA LEU A 55 18.99 6.40 -20.43
C LEU A 55 18.60 7.31 -21.60
N GLY A 56 17.79 8.36 -21.40
CA GLY A 56 17.32 9.23 -22.49
C GLY A 56 16.46 8.52 -23.55
N VAL A 57 15.99 7.31 -23.24
CA VAL A 57 15.28 6.41 -24.18
C VAL A 57 13.79 6.71 -24.26
N VAL A 58 13.20 7.33 -23.23
CA VAL A 58 11.78 7.71 -23.20
C VAL A 58 11.72 9.21 -22.98
N ALA A 59 11.23 9.95 -23.98
CA ALA A 59 11.24 11.41 -23.99
C ALA A 59 10.35 12.05 -22.92
N ASP A 60 9.41 11.30 -22.35
CA ASP A 60 8.54 11.75 -21.27
C ASP A 60 7.93 10.50 -20.59
N PRO A 61 8.56 9.94 -19.54
CA PRO A 61 7.96 8.82 -18.84
C PRO A 61 6.62 9.27 -18.19
N LEU A 62 5.71 8.36 -17.88
CA LEU A 62 4.42 8.71 -17.25
C LEU A 62 4.58 8.93 -15.74
N PRO A 63 4.12 10.06 -15.17
CA PRO A 63 4.39 10.43 -13.78
C PRO A 63 3.96 9.32 -12.82
N LEU A 64 4.67 9.20 -11.69
CA LEU A 64 4.38 8.20 -10.66
C LEU A 64 3.23 8.61 -9.73
N THR A 65 2.69 9.84 -9.86
CA THR A 65 1.56 10.34 -9.06
C THR A 65 0.41 9.32 -8.91
N PRO A 66 -0.11 8.69 -9.99
CA PRO A 66 -1.20 7.72 -9.90
C PRO A 66 -0.81 6.35 -9.29
N ALA A 67 0.46 6.18 -8.92
CA ALA A 67 0.97 4.97 -8.29
C ALA A 67 1.33 5.19 -6.81
N LEU A 68 1.39 6.45 -6.33
CA LEU A 68 1.93 6.77 -5.02
C LEU A 68 1.16 6.12 -3.87
N SER A 69 -0.18 6.26 -3.84
CA SER A 69 -0.98 5.65 -2.78
C SER A 69 -0.94 4.12 -2.83
N ARG A 70 -0.80 3.53 -4.03
CA ARG A 70 -0.63 2.07 -4.17
C ARG A 70 0.73 1.60 -3.67
N LEU A 71 1.80 2.37 -3.87
CA LEU A 71 3.10 2.08 -3.28
C LEU A 71 3.02 2.12 -1.75
N ALA A 72 2.36 3.14 -1.19
CA ALA A 72 2.14 3.26 0.23
C ALA A 72 1.29 2.11 0.80
N ALA A 73 0.18 1.75 0.14
CA ALA A 73 -0.66 0.62 0.53
C ALA A 73 0.12 -0.72 0.47
N MET A 74 0.91 -0.95 -0.58
CA MET A 74 1.77 -2.14 -0.69
C MET A 74 2.85 -2.18 0.39
N ALA A 75 3.43 -1.03 0.77
CA ALA A 75 4.38 -0.92 1.86
C ALA A 75 3.78 -1.29 3.23
N CYS A 76 2.46 -1.15 3.40
CA CYS A 76 1.75 -1.56 4.62
C CYS A 76 1.58 -3.08 4.76
N MET A 77 1.59 -3.82 3.65
CA MET A 77 1.22 -5.24 3.66
C MET A 77 2.35 -6.14 4.22
N PRO A 78 2.01 -7.27 4.86
CA PRO A 78 2.96 -8.35 5.15
C PRO A 78 3.24 -9.17 3.87
N HIS A 79 3.67 -8.51 2.81
CA HIS A 79 3.85 -9.08 1.47
C HIS A 79 5.31 -8.99 1.02
N GLN A 80 5.76 -9.90 0.16
CA GLN A 80 7.14 -9.96 -0.33
C GLN A 80 7.61 -8.67 -1.01
N CYS A 81 6.69 -7.92 -1.63
CA CYS A 81 7.00 -6.65 -2.30
C CYS A 81 7.01 -5.43 -1.36
N ALA A 82 6.69 -5.58 -0.06
CA ALA A 82 6.59 -4.44 0.85
C ALA A 82 7.91 -3.68 1.00
N PRO A 83 9.08 -4.31 1.21
CA PRO A 83 10.35 -3.59 1.31
C PRO A 83 10.68 -2.77 0.05
N GLU A 84 10.55 -3.39 -1.13
CA GLU A 84 10.78 -2.68 -2.41
C GLU A 84 9.79 -1.52 -2.61
N SER A 85 8.55 -1.68 -2.18
CA SER A 85 7.54 -0.62 -2.26
C SER A 85 7.90 0.58 -1.39
N VAL A 86 8.49 0.35 -0.20
CA VAL A 86 9.03 1.42 0.65
C VAL A 86 10.16 2.17 -0.06
N ASP A 87 11.09 1.44 -0.68
CA ASP A 87 12.22 2.05 -1.39
C ASP A 87 11.76 2.89 -2.59
N TRP A 88 10.84 2.38 -3.40
CA TRP A 88 10.27 3.15 -4.51
C TRP A 88 9.46 4.35 -4.01
N LEU A 89 8.71 4.20 -2.92
CA LEU A 89 7.96 5.31 -2.32
C LEU A 89 8.89 6.44 -1.88
N ARG A 90 9.97 6.13 -1.16
CA ARG A 90 10.97 7.13 -0.74
C ARG A 90 11.62 7.81 -1.94
N ARG A 91 12.03 7.03 -2.96
CA ARG A 91 12.64 7.56 -4.18
C ARG A 91 11.69 8.46 -4.97
N ALA A 92 10.40 8.11 -5.01
CA ALA A 92 9.39 8.89 -5.70
C ALA A 92 9.14 10.22 -4.98
N VAL A 93 8.96 10.20 -3.66
CA VAL A 93 8.77 11.41 -2.84
C VAL A 93 10.00 12.33 -2.86
N ALA A 94 11.21 11.77 -2.94
CA ALA A 94 12.45 12.54 -3.02
C ALA A 94 12.73 13.14 -4.41
N SER A 95 11.96 12.78 -5.43
CA SER A 95 12.18 13.23 -6.81
C SER A 95 11.20 14.34 -7.20
N GLU A 96 11.73 15.51 -7.50
CA GLU A 96 10.93 16.70 -7.92
C GLU A 96 10.13 16.49 -9.21
N LEU A 97 10.51 15.51 -10.04
CA LEU A 97 9.88 15.22 -11.32
C LEU A 97 8.98 13.98 -11.30
N ALA A 98 9.13 13.10 -10.30
CA ALA A 98 8.39 11.84 -10.28
C ALA A 98 6.92 12.03 -9.92
N ILE A 99 6.63 13.02 -9.06
CA ILE A 99 5.31 13.25 -8.47
C ILE A 99 4.91 14.70 -8.70
N ASP A 100 3.63 14.89 -8.99
CA ASP A 100 3.03 16.21 -9.06
C ASP A 100 3.14 16.93 -7.71
N ALA A 101 3.67 18.15 -7.72
CA ALA A 101 3.98 18.88 -6.49
C ALA A 101 2.73 19.29 -5.70
N GLU A 102 1.62 19.61 -6.39
CA GLU A 102 0.35 19.95 -5.76
C GLU A 102 -0.24 18.72 -5.06
N TYR A 103 -0.24 17.57 -5.75
CA TYR A 103 -0.63 16.29 -5.16
C TYR A 103 0.18 15.97 -3.90
N LEU A 104 1.51 16.13 -3.95
CA LEU A 104 2.37 15.80 -2.82
C LEU A 104 2.14 16.70 -1.60
N GLN A 105 1.84 17.99 -1.81
CA GLN A 105 1.53 18.93 -0.72
C GLN A 105 0.24 18.58 0.02
N GLU A 106 -0.73 17.98 -0.67
CA GLU A 106 -2.02 17.58 -0.09
C GLU A 106 -2.03 16.13 0.41
N SER A 107 -1.03 15.33 0.01
CA SER A 107 -0.90 13.94 0.40
C SER A 107 -0.76 13.78 1.92
N VAL A 108 -1.59 12.92 2.52
CA VAL A 108 -1.53 12.63 3.96
C VAL A 108 -1.22 11.16 4.25
N PHE A 109 -1.63 10.24 3.37
CA PHE A 109 -1.44 8.81 3.56
C PHE A 109 0.02 8.38 3.33
N GLU A 110 0.64 8.84 2.24
CA GLU A 110 1.99 8.44 1.87
C GLU A 110 3.06 8.94 2.85
N PRO A 111 3.01 10.21 3.30
CA PRO A 111 3.82 10.65 4.42
C PRO A 111 3.56 9.82 5.68
N PHE A 112 2.32 9.44 5.97
CA PHE A 112 1.99 8.68 7.18
C PHE A 112 2.67 7.31 7.19
N VAL A 113 2.63 6.60 6.07
CA VAL A 113 3.30 5.30 5.91
C VAL A 113 4.80 5.43 6.14
N LEU A 114 5.46 6.40 5.52
CA LEU A 114 6.89 6.65 5.71
C LEU A 114 7.21 7.03 7.17
N GLY A 115 6.37 7.89 7.77
CA GLY A 115 6.49 8.30 9.16
C GLY A 115 6.42 7.11 10.13
N CYS A 116 5.45 6.21 9.97
CA CYS A 116 5.37 5.00 10.78
C CYS A 116 6.64 4.15 10.68
N ILE A 117 7.15 3.95 9.46
CA ILE A 117 8.37 3.17 9.23
C ILE A 117 9.58 3.84 9.87
N ASP A 118 9.76 5.15 9.65
CA ASP A 118 10.86 5.93 10.24
C ASP A 118 10.82 5.86 11.76
N ARG A 119 9.62 5.97 12.36
CA ARG A 119 9.43 5.86 13.81
C ARG A 119 9.88 4.51 14.34
N ALA A 120 9.43 3.44 13.70
CA ALA A 120 9.74 2.07 14.12
C ALA A 120 11.23 1.75 14.00
N GLN A 121 11.92 2.37 13.02
CA GLN A 121 13.36 2.23 12.82
C GLN A 121 14.21 3.15 13.71
N GLY A 122 13.58 3.95 14.58
CA GLY A 122 14.28 4.93 15.43
C GLY A 122 14.90 6.10 14.65
N SER A 123 14.55 6.25 13.37
CA SER A 123 14.91 7.42 12.58
C SER A 123 14.06 8.58 13.06
N GLY A 124 14.71 9.68 13.45
CA GLY A 124 14.04 10.83 14.05
C GLY A 124 12.86 11.29 13.19
N LEU A 125 11.65 11.22 13.75
CA LEU A 125 10.44 11.57 13.02
C LEU A 125 10.33 13.09 12.93
N VAL A 126 10.27 13.62 11.71
CA VAL A 126 9.85 15.02 11.54
C VAL A 126 8.32 15.03 11.64
N VAL A 127 7.80 14.99 12.88
CA VAL A 127 6.35 15.09 13.16
C VAL A 127 5.83 16.46 12.73
N SER A 128 6.71 17.47 12.73
CA SER A 128 6.40 18.84 12.37
C SER A 128 6.04 18.95 10.89
N GLY A 129 4.75 18.81 10.58
CA GLY A 129 4.22 18.91 9.22
C GLY A 129 3.01 18.00 8.98
N PHE A 130 2.86 16.94 9.78
CA PHE A 130 1.70 16.04 9.67
C PHE A 130 0.41 16.75 10.08
N LYS A 131 -0.59 16.68 9.21
CA LYS A 131 -1.95 17.19 9.45
C LYS A 131 -2.96 16.08 9.23
N GLY A 132 -4.12 16.22 9.85
CA GLY A 132 -5.24 15.30 9.66
C GLY A 132 -5.19 14.06 10.55
N VAL A 133 -6.04 13.07 10.25
CA VAL A 133 -6.30 11.91 11.12
C VAL A 133 -5.03 11.11 11.48
N TYR A 134 -4.04 11.09 10.59
CA TYR A 134 -2.81 10.34 10.77
C TYR A 134 -1.84 10.94 11.80
N SER A 135 -1.93 12.25 12.10
CA SER A 135 -1.07 12.86 13.13
C SER A 135 -1.32 12.26 14.51
N ASP A 136 -2.57 11.92 14.80
CA ASP A 136 -2.99 11.40 16.10
C ASP A 136 -2.38 10.02 16.36
N VAL A 137 -2.25 9.19 15.31
CA VAL A 137 -1.60 7.87 15.38
C VAL A 137 -0.12 8.02 15.75
N LEU A 138 0.60 8.92 15.09
CA LEU A 138 2.03 9.15 15.35
C LEU A 138 2.28 9.74 16.74
N GLN A 139 1.38 10.61 17.22
CA GLN A 139 1.45 11.19 18.57
C GLN A 139 1.07 10.19 19.67
N ALA A 140 0.23 9.21 19.35
CA ALA A 140 -0.24 8.19 20.28
C ALA A 140 0.62 6.92 20.28
N TRP A 141 1.70 6.86 19.49
CA TRP A 141 2.48 5.64 19.21
C TRP A 141 2.89 4.81 20.44
N ASP A 142 3.18 5.48 21.56
CA ASP A 142 3.64 4.86 22.80
C ASP A 142 2.56 4.71 23.87
N ASP A 143 1.31 5.01 23.54
CA ASP A 143 0.14 4.86 24.40
C ASP A 143 -0.91 4.00 23.68
N ASP A 144 -1.00 2.72 24.05
CA ASP A 144 -1.84 1.73 23.37
C ASP A 144 -3.33 2.11 23.35
N ALA A 145 -3.84 2.72 24.42
CA ALA A 145 -5.24 3.13 24.49
C ALA A 145 -5.52 4.32 23.56
N ARG A 146 -4.63 5.32 23.54
CA ARG A 146 -4.73 6.44 22.60
C ARG A 146 -4.52 6.00 21.16
N LEU A 147 -3.61 5.05 20.93
CA LEU A 147 -3.28 4.54 19.60
C LEU A 147 -4.45 3.77 18.99
N ALA A 148 -5.08 2.89 19.78
CA ALA A 148 -6.29 2.18 19.35
C ALA A 148 -7.42 3.15 18.97
N LYS A 149 -7.63 4.20 19.77
CA LYS A 149 -8.62 5.25 19.45
C LYS A 149 -8.26 6.02 18.17
N ALA A 150 -7.00 6.36 17.97
CA ALA A 150 -6.56 7.06 16.77
C ALA A 150 -6.73 6.17 15.51
N LEU A 151 -6.47 4.87 15.63
CA LEU A 151 -6.65 3.92 14.53
C LEU A 151 -8.12 3.69 14.17
N LEU A 152 -9.04 3.74 15.13
CA LEU A 152 -10.48 3.73 14.83
C LEU A 152 -10.87 4.92 13.93
N ASN A 153 -10.40 6.13 14.27
CA ASN A 153 -10.64 7.31 13.43
C ASN A 153 -10.02 7.16 12.03
N VAL A 154 -8.86 6.50 11.93
CA VAL A 154 -8.24 6.19 10.63
C VAL A 154 -9.10 5.22 9.83
N CYS A 155 -9.72 4.22 10.45
CA CYS A 155 -10.64 3.33 9.74
C CYS A 155 -11.86 4.07 9.19
N ASP A 156 -12.45 5.00 9.96
CA ASP A 156 -13.55 5.87 9.48
C ASP A 156 -13.10 6.75 8.29
N TYR A 157 -11.88 7.31 8.39
CA TYR A 157 -11.29 8.09 7.32
C TYR A 157 -11.04 7.24 6.07
N HIS A 158 -10.50 6.04 6.22
CA HIS A 158 -10.27 5.09 5.13
C HIS A 158 -11.58 4.85 4.38
N CYS A 159 -12.66 4.47 5.09
CA CYS A 159 -13.98 4.26 4.49
C CYS A 159 -14.50 5.48 3.73
N SER A 160 -14.23 6.68 4.24
CA SER A 160 -14.62 7.94 3.60
C SER A 160 -13.82 8.28 2.33
N ASN A 161 -12.70 7.59 2.09
CA ASN A 161 -11.76 7.82 0.99
C ASN A 161 -11.56 6.59 0.07
N ILE A 162 -12.47 5.60 0.14
CA ILE A 162 -12.49 4.45 -0.79
C ILE A 162 -12.89 4.86 -2.22
N SER A 163 -13.74 5.89 -2.36
CA SER A 163 -14.25 6.32 -3.66
C SER A 163 -13.85 7.76 -3.97
N ASP A 164 -13.63 8.05 -5.25
CA ASP A 164 -13.39 9.41 -5.72
C ASP A 164 -14.65 10.26 -5.46
N ASN A 165 -14.55 11.17 -4.51
CA ASN A 165 -15.62 12.08 -4.12
C ASN A 165 -15.69 13.34 -4.99
N ARG A 166 -15.15 13.28 -6.22
CA ARG A 166 -15.17 14.35 -7.24
C ARG A 166 -14.48 15.64 -6.80
N ARG A 167 -13.55 15.57 -5.86
CA ARG A 167 -12.77 16.73 -5.38
C ARG A 167 -11.47 16.97 -6.15
N GLY A 168 -11.29 16.33 -7.30
CA GLY A 168 -10.07 16.50 -8.13
C GLY A 168 -8.83 15.80 -7.57
N ARG A 169 -8.95 15.04 -6.48
CA ARG A 169 -7.87 14.28 -5.85
C ARG A 169 -8.02 12.80 -6.16
N TYR A 170 -6.91 12.12 -6.48
CA TYR A 170 -6.90 10.66 -6.54
C TYR A 170 -7.24 10.10 -5.16
N ALA A 171 -8.36 9.40 -5.04
CA ALA A 171 -8.72 8.77 -3.77
C ALA A 171 -7.74 7.62 -3.46
N GLU A 172 -7.24 7.63 -2.22
CA GLU A 172 -6.09 6.87 -1.72
C GLU A 172 -6.31 5.35 -1.84
N PHE A 173 -7.57 4.92 -1.68
CA PHE A 173 -7.95 3.51 -1.57
C PHE A 173 -8.87 3.03 -2.70
N THR A 174 -8.90 3.70 -3.85
CA THR A 174 -9.82 3.36 -4.97
C THR A 174 -9.56 2.03 -5.68
N LYS A 175 -8.48 1.33 -5.31
CA LYS A 175 -8.04 0.13 -6.03
C LYS A 175 -8.18 -1.09 -5.13
N PRO A 176 -9.03 -2.07 -5.49
CA PRO A 176 -9.04 -3.36 -4.82
C PRO A 176 -7.65 -4.01 -4.83
N PRO A 177 -7.24 -4.68 -3.75
CA PRO A 177 -8.02 -4.93 -2.53
C PRO A 177 -7.89 -3.82 -1.46
N PHE A 178 -7.20 -2.72 -1.75
CA PHE A 178 -6.85 -1.69 -0.77
C PHE A 178 -8.04 -0.85 -0.28
N ASP A 179 -9.19 -0.94 -0.96
CA ASP A 179 -10.46 -0.35 -0.54
C ASP A 179 -11.05 -1.00 0.71
N LEU A 180 -10.81 -2.30 0.89
CA LEU A 180 -11.36 -3.06 2.02
C LEU A 180 -10.28 -3.62 2.95
N LEU A 181 -9.01 -3.53 2.58
CA LEU A 181 -7.90 -3.85 3.46
C LEU A 181 -7.53 -2.63 4.34
N PRO A 182 -7.57 -2.74 5.68
CA PRO A 182 -7.20 -1.67 6.60
C PRO A 182 -5.67 -1.51 6.64
N CYS A 183 -5.09 -0.98 5.55
CA CYS A 183 -3.66 -0.90 5.31
C CYS A 183 -2.92 -0.24 6.47
N GLU A 184 -3.48 0.83 7.02
CA GLU A 184 -2.88 1.58 8.12
C GLU A 184 -2.77 0.75 9.39
N LEU A 185 -3.81 0.01 9.75
CA LEU A 185 -3.79 -0.91 10.88
C LEU A 185 -2.78 -2.04 10.66
N MET A 186 -2.76 -2.62 9.46
CA MET A 186 -1.81 -3.68 9.10
C MET A 186 -0.37 -3.21 9.24
N LEU A 187 -0.05 -2.00 8.80
CA LEU A 187 1.27 -1.39 8.96
C LEU A 187 1.63 -1.24 10.45
N VAL A 188 0.76 -0.61 11.23
CA VAL A 188 1.02 -0.36 12.66
C VAL A 188 1.19 -1.67 13.42
N ASN A 189 0.31 -2.65 13.21
CA ASN A 189 0.40 -3.95 13.88
C ASN A 189 1.64 -4.74 13.46
N ARG A 190 2.06 -4.68 12.19
CA ARG A 190 3.32 -5.27 11.73
C ARG A 190 4.52 -4.63 12.46
N LEU A 191 4.62 -3.31 12.45
CA LEU A 191 5.74 -2.59 13.08
C LEU A 191 5.78 -2.77 14.61
N ARG A 192 4.62 -2.86 15.25
CA ARG A 192 4.52 -3.22 16.68
C ARG A 192 5.08 -4.61 16.93
N LYS A 193 4.68 -5.60 16.12
CA LYS A 193 5.19 -6.97 16.22
C LYS A 193 6.71 -7.02 16.03
N ASP A 194 7.24 -6.29 15.04
CA ASP A 194 8.67 -6.23 14.75
C ASP A 194 9.48 -5.59 15.91
N THR A 195 8.84 -4.73 16.71
CA THR A 195 9.43 -4.10 17.91
C THR A 195 9.06 -4.81 19.22
N GLY A 196 8.48 -6.02 19.14
CA GLY A 196 8.14 -6.85 20.30
C GLY A 196 6.90 -6.39 21.08
N ARG A 197 6.10 -5.48 20.53
CA ARG A 197 4.82 -5.06 21.09
C ARG A 197 3.67 -5.90 20.54
N ALA A 198 2.66 -6.15 21.37
CA ALA A 198 1.46 -6.85 20.94
C ALA A 198 0.70 -6.04 19.87
N PRO A 199 0.10 -6.70 18.86
CA PRO A 199 -0.86 -6.05 17.96
C PRO A 199 -2.01 -5.42 18.75
N LEU A 200 -2.57 -4.35 18.22
CA LEU A 200 -3.79 -3.75 18.74
C LEU A 200 -5.01 -4.48 18.18
N GLU A 201 -5.96 -4.74 19.07
CA GLU A 201 -7.25 -5.36 18.75
C GLU A 201 -8.38 -4.38 19.06
N PHE A 202 -9.23 -4.13 18.08
CA PHE A 202 -10.46 -3.37 18.20
C PHE A 202 -11.42 -3.83 17.10
N SER A 203 -12.72 -3.59 17.31
CA SER A 203 -13.77 -3.91 16.33
C SER A 203 -14.14 -2.66 15.55
N HIS A 204 -14.22 -2.81 14.24
CA HIS A 204 -14.65 -1.78 13.29
C HIS A 204 -15.17 -2.48 12.03
N PRO A 205 -16.22 -1.96 11.34
CA PRO A 205 -16.74 -2.60 10.14
C PRO A 205 -15.66 -2.96 9.10
N LEU A 206 -14.70 -2.08 8.85
CA LEU A 206 -13.56 -2.33 7.95
C LEU A 206 -12.68 -3.52 8.36
N THR A 207 -12.42 -3.70 9.66
CA THR A 207 -11.60 -4.83 10.17
C THR A 207 -12.39 -6.11 10.23
N ASP A 208 -13.69 -5.99 10.55
CA ASP A 208 -14.57 -7.13 10.83
C ASP A 208 -15.12 -7.74 9.52
N THR A 209 -15.15 -6.97 8.43
CA THR A 209 -15.67 -7.42 7.11
C THR A 209 -14.82 -8.52 6.49
N LEU A 210 -13.49 -8.36 6.45
CA LEU A 210 -12.58 -9.36 5.88
C LEU A 210 -11.94 -10.25 6.96
N GLY A 211 -11.85 -9.76 8.19
CA GLY A 211 -11.06 -10.39 9.24
C GLY A 211 -9.54 -10.34 8.95
N PRO A 212 -8.73 -11.01 9.79
CA PRO A 212 -7.28 -11.08 9.57
C PRO A 212 -6.92 -11.99 8.40
N ILE A 213 -5.81 -11.68 7.73
CA ILE A 213 -5.21 -12.60 6.75
C ILE A 213 -4.82 -13.91 7.47
N PRO A 214 -5.30 -15.09 7.02
CA PRO A 214 -4.89 -16.36 7.58
C PRO A 214 -3.38 -16.55 7.45
N GLY A 215 -2.71 -17.02 8.51
CA GLY A 215 -1.26 -17.16 8.54
C GLY A 215 -0.70 -18.22 7.56
N ASP A 216 -1.54 -19.13 7.10
CA ASP A 216 -1.26 -20.18 6.12
C ASP A 216 -1.73 -19.82 4.69
N ALA A 217 -2.40 -18.68 4.52
CA ALA A 217 -2.80 -18.21 3.20
C ALA A 217 -1.57 -17.93 2.34
N SER A 218 -1.62 -18.38 1.09
CA SER A 218 -0.58 -18.15 0.10
C SER A 218 -1.19 -17.71 -1.24
N PRO A 219 -0.50 -16.88 -2.02
CA PRO A 219 -0.95 -16.51 -3.35
C PRO A 219 -1.06 -17.76 -4.23
N GLN A 220 -2.08 -17.80 -5.08
CA GLN A 220 -2.16 -18.81 -6.12
C GLN A 220 -1.01 -18.65 -7.12
N SER A 221 -0.42 -19.78 -7.51
CA SER A 221 0.54 -19.80 -8.60
C SER A 221 -0.15 -19.41 -9.91
N HIS A 222 0.36 -18.37 -10.57
CA HIS A 222 -0.17 -17.90 -11.84
C HIS A 222 0.91 -17.94 -12.93
N PRO A 223 0.68 -18.59 -14.10
CA PRO A 223 1.68 -18.74 -15.15
C PRO A 223 2.31 -17.41 -15.59
N VAL A 224 1.47 -16.37 -15.74
CA VAL A 224 1.94 -15.02 -16.12
C VAL A 224 2.96 -14.46 -15.13
N LEU A 225 2.81 -14.70 -13.83
CA LEU A 225 3.78 -14.20 -12.83
C LEU A 225 5.12 -14.96 -12.93
N GLY A 226 5.06 -16.26 -13.22
CA GLY A 226 6.26 -17.08 -13.46
C GLY A 226 7.01 -16.63 -14.72
N GLU A 227 6.30 -16.46 -15.82
CA GLU A 227 6.86 -15.95 -17.08
C GLU A 227 7.41 -14.53 -16.93
N LEU A 228 6.71 -13.65 -16.22
CA LEU A 228 7.14 -12.29 -15.97
C LEU A 228 8.43 -12.26 -15.14
N ARG A 229 8.53 -13.09 -14.10
CA ARG A 229 9.75 -13.23 -13.29
C ARG A 229 10.93 -13.70 -14.14
N ALA A 230 10.74 -14.75 -14.94
CA ALA A 230 11.78 -15.24 -15.82
C ALA A 230 12.19 -14.21 -16.89
N ALA A 231 11.23 -13.49 -17.47
CA ALA A 231 11.50 -12.43 -18.43
C ALA A 231 12.28 -11.27 -17.79
N TRP A 232 11.90 -10.87 -16.58
CA TRP A 232 12.56 -9.84 -15.80
C TRP A 232 14.02 -10.20 -15.49
N GLU A 233 14.25 -11.42 -14.99
CA GLU A 233 15.59 -11.91 -14.70
C GLU A 233 16.49 -11.90 -15.93
N ARG A 234 16.00 -12.36 -17.10
CA ARG A 234 16.78 -12.32 -18.35
C ARG A 234 17.07 -10.92 -18.88
N PHE A 235 16.16 -9.97 -18.66
CA PHE A 235 16.31 -8.62 -19.18
C PHE A 235 17.30 -7.80 -18.33
N TRP A 236 17.44 -8.14 -17.05
CA TRP A 236 18.27 -7.41 -16.09
C TRP A 236 19.49 -8.18 -15.55
N SER A 237 19.71 -9.42 -15.99
CA SER A 237 20.98 -10.16 -15.88
C SER A 237 21.99 -9.66 -16.89
#